data_AF-A0A2V7R3C3-F1
#
_entry.id   AF-A0A2V7R3C3-F1
#
_cell.length_a   1.000
_cell.length_b   1.000
_cell.length_c   1.000
_cell.angle_alpha   90.00
_cell.angle_beta   90.00
_cell.angle_gamma   90.00
#
_symmetry.space_group_name_H-M   'P 1'
#
loop_
_entity.id
_entity.type
_entity.pdbx_description
1 polymer ?
#
loop_
_entity_poly.entity_id
_entity_poly.type
_entity_poly.pdbx_seq_one_letter_code
_entity_poly.pdbx_strand_id
1 'polypeptide(L)' 'MVLSAAGDDAVLDVRRKAMIFPRSQLEIVDVRPSRWSVVPREWMLGGPYAVCPNCAERVALSRTPEPVRCARCNGVFTIE' A
#
# COMPACT_ATOMS: atom_id res chain seq x y z
N MET A 1 1.50 5.80 6.12
CA MET A 1 0.99 7.16 5.78
C MET A 1 2.14 8.13 5.95
N VAL A 2 2.27 9.15 5.10
CA VAL A 2 3.31 10.18 5.29
C VAL A 2 2.88 11.08 6.45
N LEU A 3 3.73 11.20 7.47
CA LEU A 3 3.51 12.09 8.62
C LEU A 3 4.16 13.45 8.38
N SER A 4 5.34 13.46 7.78
CA SER A 4 6.04 14.65 7.31
C SER A 4 7.02 14.29 6.20
N ALA A 5 7.36 15.25 5.36
CA ALA A 5 8.45 15.11 4.38
C ALA A 5 9.17 16.45 4.27
N ALA A 6 10.44 16.49 4.63
CA ALA A 6 11.24 17.71 4.69
C ALA A 6 12.70 17.42 4.34
N GLY A 7 13.32 18.31 3.56
CA GLY A 7 14.68 18.08 3.06
C GLY A 7 14.78 16.77 2.28
N ASP A 8 15.75 15.93 2.65
CA ASP A 8 16.02 14.63 2.02
C ASP A 8 15.34 13.45 2.72
N ASP A 9 14.56 13.70 3.78
CA ASP A 9 13.93 12.66 4.58
C ASP A 9 12.40 12.78 4.61
N ALA A 10 11.75 11.63 4.80
CA ALA A 10 10.32 11.56 5.09
C ALA A 10 10.05 10.64 6.29
N VAL A 11 9.11 11.05 7.12
CA VAL A 11 8.61 10.23 8.24
C VAL A 11 7.34 9.54 7.79
N LEU A 12 7.38 8.21 7.76
CA LEU A 12 6.24 7.37 7.43
C LEU A 12 5.71 6.66 8.68
N ASP A 13 4.40 6.68 8.87
CA ASP A 13 3.73 5.69 9.73
C ASP A 13 3.72 4.34 9.01
N VAL A 14 4.50 3.41 9.53
CA VAL A 14 4.56 2.00 9.13
C VAL A 14 4.14 1.14 10.31
N ARG A 15 2.99 0.47 10.21
CA ARG A 15 2.44 -0.40 11.26
C ARG A 15 2.30 0.32 12.63
N ARG A 16 1.85 1.58 12.64
CA ARG A 16 1.70 2.43 13.84
C ARG A 16 3.04 2.81 14.49
N LYS A 17 4.12 2.82 13.71
CA LYS A 17 5.44 3.28 14.13
C LYS A 17 5.92 4.34 13.16
N ALA A 18 6.38 5.47 13.68
CA ALA A 18 7.06 6.48 12.88
C ALA A 18 8.45 5.95 12.49
N MET A 19 8.74 5.93 11.19
CA MET A 19 10.00 5.47 10.63
C MET A 19 10.50 6.49 9.60
N ILE A 20 11.81 6.73 9.59
CA ILE A 20 12.46 7.69 8.68
C ILE A 20 12.94 6.94 7.44
N PHE A 21 12.68 7.51 6.26
CA PHE A 21 13.10 7.00 4.97
C PHE A 21 13.69 8.13 4.12
N PRO A 22 14.74 7.86 3.32
CA PRO A 22 15.22 8.80 2.32
C PRO A 22 14.13 9.12 1.30
N ARG A 23 13.89 10.41 1.02
CA ARG A 23 12.92 10.84 -0.01
C ARG A 23 13.28 10.34 -1.40
N SER A 24 14.56 10.11 -1.70
CA SER A 24 15.02 9.56 -2.97
C SER A 24 14.51 8.14 -3.25
N GLN A 25 14.06 7.42 -2.22
CA GLN A 25 13.51 6.06 -2.33
C GLN A 25 11.98 6.04 -2.32
N LEU A 26 11.33 7.20 -2.28
CA LEU A 26 9.89 7.32 -2.11
C LEU A 26 9.27 8.10 -3.26
N GLU A 27 8.19 7.55 -3.81
CA GLU A 27 7.24 8.32 -4.59
C GLU A 27 6.09 8.75 -3.67
N ILE A 28 5.95 10.06 -3.44
CA ILE A 28 4.91 10.63 -2.59
C ILE A 28 3.86 11.27 -3.49
N VAL A 29 2.63 10.79 -3.39
CA VAL A 29 1.46 11.34 -4.10
C VAL A 29 0.59 12.15 -3.14
N ASP A 30 0.08 13.30 -3.60
CA ASP A 30 -0.76 14.18 -2.78
C ASP A 30 -2.18 13.63 -2.57
N VAL A 31 -2.67 12.87 -3.55
CA VAL A 31 -4.00 12.25 -3.49
C VAL A 31 -3.85 10.80 -3.05
N ARG A 32 -4.58 10.42 -2.00
CA ARG A 32 -4.64 9.03 -1.55
C ARG A 32 -5.14 8.17 -2.72
N PRO A 33 -4.45 7.05 -3.04
CA PRO A 33 -4.93 6.12 -4.05
C PRO A 33 -6.37 5.71 -3.76
N SER A 34 -7.23 5.70 -4.78
CA SER A 34 -8.63 5.26 -4.67
C SER A 34 -8.82 3.81 -5.12
N ARG A 35 -7.73 3.19 -5.60
CA ARG A 35 -7.67 1.83 -6.14
C ARG A 35 -6.72 0.97 -5.33
N TRP A 36 -6.84 -0.34 -5.45
CA TRP A 36 -5.87 -1.28 -4.90
C TRP A 36 -4.56 -1.21 -5.68
N SER A 37 -3.47 -0.94 -4.99
CA SER A 37 -2.13 -1.01 -5.59
C SER A 37 -1.60 -2.44 -5.55
N VAL A 38 -1.15 -2.94 -6.70
CA VAL A 38 -0.62 -4.31 -6.84
C VAL A 38 0.89 -4.28 -6.70
N VAL A 39 1.42 -5.05 -5.75
CA VAL A 39 2.85 -5.25 -5.57
C VAL A 39 3.25 -6.57 -6.22
N PRO A 40 4.07 -6.55 -7.30
CA PRO A 40 4.60 -7.76 -7.88
C PRO A 40 5.58 -8.41 -6.91
N ARG A 41 5.49 -9.73 -6.78
CA ARG A 41 6.38 -10.53 -5.94
C ARG A 41 6.35 -11.98 -6.37
N GLU A 42 7.50 -12.64 -6.32
CA GLU A 42 7.65 -14.02 -6.78
C GLU A 42 6.80 -14.97 -5.94
N TRP A 43 6.18 -15.97 -6.60
CA TRP A 43 5.35 -16.98 -5.93
C TRP A 43 6.09 -17.74 -4.83
N MET A 44 7.38 -18.03 -5.01
CA MET A 44 8.22 -18.68 -3.99
C MET A 44 8.38 -17.84 -2.72
N LEU A 45 8.20 -16.53 -2.81
CA LEU A 45 8.26 -15.63 -1.66
C LEU A 45 6.88 -15.37 -1.04
N GLY A 46 5.79 -15.83 -1.67
CA GLY A 46 4.41 -15.60 -1.23
C GLY A 46 3.51 -14.93 -2.26
N GLY A 47 3.99 -14.73 -3.49
CA GLY A 47 3.19 -14.25 -4.63
C GLY A 47 2.87 -12.75 -4.59
N PRO A 48 2.29 -12.22 -5.70
CA PRO A 48 1.83 -10.85 -5.77
C PRO A 48 0.71 -10.60 -4.75
N TYR A 49 0.62 -9.36 -4.28
CA TYR A 49 -0.39 -8.96 -3.32
C TYR A 49 -0.89 -7.56 -3.63
N ALA A 50 -2.11 -7.27 -3.21
CA ALA A 50 -2.72 -5.96 -3.33
C ALA A 50 -2.73 -5.25 -1.97
N VAL A 51 -2.61 -3.91 -2.00
CA VAL A 51 -2.62 -3.05 -0.81
C VAL A 51 -3.89 -2.21 -0.80
N CYS A 52 -4.65 -2.30 0.28
CA CYS A 52 -5.91 -1.56 0.42
C CYS A 52 -5.64 -0.05 0.48
N PRO A 53 -6.31 0.77 -0.36
CA PRO A 53 -6.11 2.24 -0.37
C PRO A 53 -6.50 2.93 0.93
N ASN A 54 -7.45 2.36 1.67
CA ASN A 54 -7.98 2.96 2.89
C ASN A 54 -7.11 2.62 4.12
N CYS A 55 -6.88 1.33 4.37
CA CYS A 55 -6.26 0.86 5.63
C CYS A 55 -4.89 0.21 5.47
N ALA A 56 -4.33 0.16 4.25
CA ALA A 56 -3.06 -0.48 3.91
C ALA A 56 -2.97 -1.99 4.24
N GLU A 57 -4.11 -2.66 4.42
CA GLU A 57 -4.16 -4.11 4.57
C GLU A 57 -3.65 -4.79 3.30
N ARG A 58 -2.85 -5.84 3.47
CA ARG A 58 -2.28 -6.61 2.36
C ARG A 58 -3.15 -7.84 2.11
N VAL A 59 -3.57 -8.04 0.87
CA VAL A 59 -4.34 -9.20 0.45
C VAL A 59 -3.58 -9.94 -0.62
N ALA A 60 -3.35 -11.24 -0.42
CA ALA A 60 -2.72 -12.07 -1.44
C ALA A 60 -3.63 -12.12 -2.68
N LEU A 61 -3.05 -11.91 -3.86
CA LEU A 61 -3.80 -12.00 -5.10
C LEU A 61 -3.80 -13.46 -5.56
N SER A 62 -4.99 -14.08 -5.54
CA SER A 62 -5.25 -15.30 -6.29
C SER A 62 -5.43 -14.97 -7.77
N ARG A 63 -5.43 -15.98 -8.66
CA ARG A 63 -5.46 -15.81 -10.12
C ARG A 63 -6.72 -15.12 -10.67
N THR A 64 -7.70 -14.79 -9.85
CA THR A 64 -9.01 -14.25 -10.26
C THR A 64 -9.23 -12.83 -9.71
N PRO A 65 -9.34 -11.80 -10.57
CA PRO A 65 -9.57 -10.42 -10.15
C PRO A 65 -11.08 -10.18 -9.98
N GLU A 66 -11.62 -10.50 -8.81
CA GLU A 66 -12.92 -9.99 -8.39
C GLU A 66 -12.71 -8.70 -7.56
N PRO A 67 -13.71 -7.78 -7.48
CA PRO A 67 -13.59 -6.59 -6.65
C PRO A 67 -13.16 -6.98 -5.24
N VAL A 68 -11.94 -6.58 -4.87
CA VAL A 68 -11.34 -7.03 -3.62
C VAL A 68 -11.98 -6.22 -2.50
N ARG A 69 -12.86 -6.88 -1.73
CA ARG A 69 -13.34 -6.33 -0.47
C ARG A 69 -12.21 -6.44 0.54
N CYS A 70 -11.86 -5.34 1.18
CA CYS A 70 -10.86 -5.39 2.24
C CYS A 70 -11.45 -6.09 3.46
N ALA A 71 -10.86 -7.21 3.90
CA ALA A 71 -11.30 -7.94 5.09
C ALA A 71 -11.19 -7.11 6.39
N ARG A 72 -10.34 -6.08 6.41
CA ARG A 72 -10.10 -5.25 7.60
C ARG A 72 -11.04 -4.05 7.70
N CYS A 73 -11.19 -3.27 6.61
CA CYS A 73 -12.02 -2.06 6.63
C CYS A 73 -13.37 -2.21 5.93
N ASN A 74 -13.65 -3.37 5.33
CA ASN A 74 -14.85 -3.66 4.55
C ASN A 74 -15.09 -2.78 3.31
N GLY A 75 -14.15 -1.88 2.97
CA GLY A 75 -14.24 -1.06 1.76
C GLY A 75 -14.12 -1.91 0.49
N VAL A 76 -14.86 -1.50 -0.53
CA VAL A 76 -14.83 -2.09 -1.87
C VAL A 76 -14.17 -1.08 -2.80
N PHE A 77 -13.10 -1.51 -3.47
CA PHE A 77 -12.32 -0.65 -4.37
C PHE A 77 -11.96 -1.45 -5.63
N THR A 78 -11.69 -0.76 -6.74
CA THR A 78 -11.19 -1.37 -7.97
C THR A 78 -9.69 -1.60 -7.89
N ILE A 79 -9.17 -2.58 -8.63
CA ILE A 79 -7.72 -2.79 -8.80
C ILE A 79 -7.19 -1.79 -9.85
N GLU A 80 -5.94 -1.34 -9.71
CA GLU A 80 -5.24 -0.54 -10.73
C GLU A 80 -5.01 -1.29 -12.05
#